data_AF-A0A060BSI7-F1
#
_entry.id   AF-A0A060BSI7-F1
#
_cell.length_a   1.000
_cell.length_b   1.000
_cell.length_c   1.000
_cell.angle_alpha   90.00
_cell.angle_beta   90.00
_cell.angle_gamma   90.00
#
_symmetry.space_group_name_H-M   'P 1'
#
loop_
_entity.id
_entity.type
_entity.pdbx_description
1 polymer ?
#
loop_
_entity_poly.entity_id
_entity_poly.type
_entity_poly.pdbx_seq_one_letter_code
_entity_poly.pdbx_strand_id
1 'polypeptide(L)'
;MTLASCLAVKLGHEIDIENKIGCVFGIEPVYPIDCNPENVMNAFKQMDRDFYQIDAMCNGEFPKYKLKEYQTHGIDIEVSTSDREAFTKWEIRLYG
;
A
#
# COMPACT_ATOMS: atom_id res chain seq x y z
N MET A 1 9.52 -3.22 5.37
CA MET A 1 8.50 -4.28 5.55
C MET A 1 7.90 -4.69 4.22
N THR A 2 7.36 -3.77 3.43
CA THR A 2 6.65 -4.04 2.17
C THR A 2 7.45 -4.87 1.15
N LEU A 3 8.73 -4.52 0.90
CA LEU A 3 9.63 -5.30 0.03
C LEU A 3 9.80 -6.76 0.49
N ALA A 4 10.01 -6.96 1.79
CA ALA A 4 10.21 -8.29 2.34
C ALA A 4 8.96 -9.17 2.15
N SER A 5 7.76 -8.58 2.21
CA SER A 5 6.52 -9.28 1.90
C SER A 5 6.44 -9.72 0.44
N CYS A 6 6.83 -8.86 -0.52
CA CYS A 6 6.89 -9.25 -1.95
C CYS A 6 7.87 -10.41 -2.18
N LEU A 7 9.02 -10.41 -1.49
CA LEU A 7 10.00 -11.51 -1.57
C LEU A 7 9.48 -12.80 -0.91
N ALA A 8 8.70 -12.70 0.17
CA ALA A 8 8.06 -13.86 0.78
C ALA A 8 7.00 -14.47 -0.14
N VAL A 9 6.21 -13.65 -0.84
CA VAL A 9 5.24 -14.10 -1.84
C VAL A 9 5.94 -14.84 -2.98
N LYS A 10 7.04 -14.27 -3.49
CA LYS A 10 7.89 -14.92 -4.49
C LYS A 10 8.31 -16.32 -4.05
N LEU A 11 8.95 -16.41 -2.87
CA LEU A 11 9.47 -17.66 -2.36
C LEU A 11 8.36 -18.69 -2.14
N GLY A 12 7.19 -18.25 -1.66
CA GLY A 12 6.04 -19.13 -1.47
C GLY A 12 5.52 -19.73 -2.78
N HIS A 13 5.45 -18.96 -3.87
CA HIS A 13 5.07 -19.48 -5.19
C HIS A 13 6.17 -20.33 -5.85
N GLU A 14 7.45 -20.09 -5.53
CA GLU A 14 8.56 -20.96 -5.97
C GLU A 14 8.51 -22.34 -5.29
N ILE A 15 7.99 -22.42 -4.06
CA ILE A 15 7.79 -23.67 -3.32
C ILE A 15 6.54 -24.41 -3.81
N ASP A 16 5.41 -23.72 -3.94
CA ASP A 16 4.16 -24.26 -4.47
C ASP A 16 3.35 -23.15 -5.15
N ILE A 17 3.06 -23.34 -6.44
CA ILE A 17 2.32 -22.37 -7.25
C ILE A 17 0.86 -22.21 -6.82
N GLU A 18 0.29 -23.20 -6.12
CA GLU A 18 -1.08 -23.17 -5.61
C GLU A 18 -1.21 -22.37 -4.29
N ASN A 19 -0.10 -21.90 -3.73
CA ASN A 19 -0.11 -21.11 -2.50
C ASN A 19 -0.90 -19.81 -2.67
N LYS A 20 -1.71 -19.51 -1.64
CA LYS A 20 -2.58 -18.34 -1.56
C LYS A 20 -2.03 -17.38 -0.51
N ILE A 21 -1.16 -16.46 -0.93
CA ILE A 21 -0.48 -15.52 -0.03
C ILE A 21 -1.14 -14.15 -0.18
N GLY A 22 -1.78 -13.69 0.90
CA GLY A 22 -2.46 -12.40 0.98
C GLY A 22 -1.68 -11.37 1.78
N CYS A 23 -2.27 -10.18 1.90
CA CYS A 23 -1.83 -9.10 2.76
C CYS A 23 -2.88 -8.83 3.83
N VAL A 24 -2.46 -8.20 4.93
CA VAL A 24 -3.35 -7.79 6.02
C VAL A 24 -3.13 -6.30 6.28
N PHE A 25 -4.23 -5.56 6.38
CA PHE A 25 -4.21 -4.13 6.66
C PHE A 25 -5.20 -3.82 7.77
N GLY A 26 -4.77 -2.97 8.71
CA GLY A 26 -5.68 -2.32 9.64
C GLY A 26 -6.26 -1.10 8.95
N ILE A 27 -7.50 -1.20 8.48
CA ILE A 27 -8.23 -0.06 7.92
C ILE A 27 -9.10 0.51 9.05
N GLU A 28 -8.99 1.80 9.31
CA GLU A 28 -9.90 2.51 10.19
C GLU A 28 -10.93 3.29 9.36
N PRO A 29 -12.21 2.84 9.27
CA PRO A 29 -13.23 3.61 8.58
C PRO A 29 -13.49 4.93 9.32
N VAL A 30 -13.29 6.05 8.64
CA VAL A 30 -13.54 7.38 9.19
C VAL A 30 -14.81 7.95 8.57
N TYR A 31 -15.81 8.20 9.41
CA TYR A 31 -17.05 8.83 9.00
C TYR A 31 -17.06 10.33 9.35
N PRO A 32 -17.57 11.21 8.46
CA PRO A 32 -17.75 12.61 8.80
C PRO A 32 -18.85 12.76 9.86
N ILE A 33 -18.72 13.76 10.73
CA ILE A 33 -19.71 14.06 11.78
C ILE A 33 -21.06 14.51 11.20
N ASP A 34 -21.04 15.19 10.04
CA ASP A 34 -22.21 15.69 9.34
C ASP A 34 -21.92 15.84 7.82
N CYS A 35 -22.86 16.41 7.06
CA CYS A 35 -22.73 16.62 5.63
C CYS A 35 -21.95 17.89 5.21
N ASN A 36 -21.31 18.59 6.16
CA ASN A 36 -20.47 19.74 5.83
C ASN A 36 -19.33 19.28 4.90
N PRO A 37 -19.13 19.92 3.72
CA PRO A 37 -18.08 19.53 2.78
C PRO A 37 -16.68 19.46 3.38
N GLU A 38 -16.35 20.31 4.37
CA GLU A 38 -15.06 20.24 5.07
C GLU A 38 -14.92 18.96 5.90
N ASN A 39 -15.98 18.56 6.61
CA ASN A 39 -15.99 17.34 7.42
C ASN A 39 -15.90 16.09 6.53
N VAL A 40 -16.61 16.08 5.40
CA VAL A 40 -16.52 15.00 4.40
C VAL A 40 -15.11 14.88 3.85
N MET A 41 -14.50 16.00 3.46
CA MET A 41 -13.15 16.01 2.91
C MET A 41 -12.10 15.58 3.94
N ASN A 42 -12.25 15.99 5.19
CA ASN A 42 -11.33 15.61 6.27
C ASN A 42 -11.41 14.11 6.59
N ALA A 43 -12.63 13.55 6.67
CA ALA A 43 -12.83 12.12 6.86
C ALA A 43 -12.20 11.30 5.71
N PHE A 44 -12.40 11.75 4.45
CA PHE A 44 -11.78 11.13 3.29
C PHE A 44 -10.25 11.15 3.37
N LYS A 45 -9.63 12.30 3.65
CA LYS A 45 -8.17 12.42 3.78
C LYS A 45 -7.60 11.58 4.92
N GLN A 46 -8.34 11.42 6.02
CA GLN A 46 -7.89 10.59 7.13
C GLN A 46 -7.87 9.12 6.74
N MET A 47 -8.90 8.65 6.04
CA MET A 47 -8.99 7.28 5.53
C MET A 47 -7.94 6.99 4.44
N ASP A 48 -7.64 7.97 3.57
CA ASP A 48 -6.60 7.88 2.53
C ASP A 48 -5.20 7.55 3.11
N ARG A 49 -4.95 7.89 4.38
CA ARG A 49 -3.69 7.55 5.07
C ARG A 49 -3.49 6.05 5.24
N ASP A 50 -4.54 5.25 5.23
CA ASP A 50 -4.46 3.79 5.44
C ASP A 50 -4.37 3.04 4.11
N PHE A 51 -4.83 3.63 3.01
CA PHE A 51 -4.91 2.97 1.71
C PHE A 51 -3.57 2.87 0.97
N TYR A 52 -2.57 3.71 1.26
CA TYR A 52 -1.32 3.68 0.48
C TYR A 52 -0.58 2.34 0.53
N GLN A 53 -0.76 1.55 1.59
CA GLN A 53 -0.16 0.21 1.69
C GLN A 53 -0.88 -0.79 0.80
N ILE A 54 -2.20 -0.69 0.71
CA ILE A 54 -3.04 -1.48 -0.20
C ILE A 54 -2.70 -1.11 -1.63
N ASP A 55 -2.69 0.18 -1.95
CA ASP A 55 -2.33 0.68 -3.28
C ASP A 55 -0.94 0.20 -3.71
N ALA A 56 0.04 0.21 -2.79
CA ALA A 56 1.39 -0.26 -3.07
C ALA A 56 1.46 -1.75 -3.39
N MET A 57 0.74 -2.57 -2.63
CA MET A 57 0.77 -4.04 -2.78
C MET A 57 -0.04 -4.52 -3.99
N CYS A 58 -1.14 -3.84 -4.30
CA CYS A 58 -2.07 -4.21 -5.37
C CYS A 58 -1.66 -3.62 -6.72
N ASN A 59 -1.17 -2.38 -6.75
CA ASN A 59 -0.72 -1.77 -8.01
C ASN A 59 0.75 -2.08 -8.33
N GLY A 60 1.47 -2.71 -7.39
CA GLY A 60 2.88 -3.05 -7.60
C GLY A 60 3.79 -1.83 -7.75
N GLU A 61 3.39 -0.67 -7.20
CA GLU A 61 4.22 0.52 -7.11
C GLU A 61 3.83 1.39 -5.91
N PHE A 62 4.81 2.05 -5.29
CA PHE A 62 4.53 2.98 -4.20
C PHE A 62 3.75 4.21 -4.72
N PRO A 63 2.62 4.60 -4.12
CA PRO A 63 1.77 5.64 -4.69
C PRO A 63 2.45 7.01 -4.75
N LYS A 64 2.29 7.69 -5.89
CA LYS A 64 2.91 9.01 -6.15
C LYS A 64 2.44 10.08 -5.17
N TYR A 65 1.18 10.03 -4.73
CA TYR A 65 0.65 10.99 -3.77
C TYR A 65 1.38 10.90 -2.42
N LYS A 66 1.70 9.67 -1.98
CA LYS A 66 2.40 9.44 -0.72
C LYS A 66 3.87 9.85 -0.78
N LEU A 67 4.55 9.62 -1.91
CA LEU A 67 5.90 10.13 -2.15
C LEU A 67 5.94 11.66 -2.07
N LYS A 68 4.95 12.33 -2.67
CA LYS A 68 4.85 13.79 -2.65
C LYS A 68 4.56 14.33 -1.24
N GLU A 69 3.74 13.64 -0.47
CA GLU A 69 3.49 13.97 0.94
C GLU A 69 4.78 13.87 1.76
N TYR A 70 5.55 12.80 1.60
CA TYR A 70 6.85 12.63 2.27
C TYR A 70 7.86 13.71 1.89
N GLN A 71 7.97 14.04 0.60
CA GLN A 71 8.81 15.15 0.15
C GLN A 71 8.40 16.49 0.79
N THR A 72 7.09 16.74 0.93
CA THR A 72 6.57 17.95 1.58
C THR A 72 6.93 17.99 3.07
N HIS A 73 7.02 16.83 3.72
CA HIS A 73 7.46 16.69 5.11
C HIS A 73 8.99 16.61 5.28
N GLY A 74 9.77 16.75 4.20
CA GLY A 74 11.23 16.63 4.23
C GLY A 74 11.73 15.21 4.47
N ILE A 75 10.89 14.21 4.24
CA ILE A 75 11.25 12.78 4.32
C ILE A 75 11.68 12.34 2.93
N ASP A 76 12.95 11.95 2.80
CA ASP A 76 13.48 11.36 1.58
C ASP A 76 13.44 9.83 1.69
N ILE A 77 12.73 9.17 0.78
CA ILE A 77 12.64 7.71 0.72
C ILE A 77 13.33 7.25 -0.55
N GLU A 78 14.44 6.56 -0.36
CA GLU A 78 15.11 5.86 -1.44
C GLU A 78 14.29 4.62 -1.83
N VAL A 79 13.85 4.56 -3.08
CA VAL A 79 13.22 3.39 -3.69
C VAL A 79 14.12 2.94 -4.82
N SER A 80 14.88 1.87 -4.58
CA SER A 80 15.83 1.34 -5.56
C SER A 80 15.11 0.71 -6.76
N THR A 81 15.82 0.53 -7.87
CA THR A 81 15.27 -0.16 -9.05
C THR A 81 14.87 -1.60 -8.71
N SER A 82 15.65 -2.28 -7.88
CA SER A 82 15.34 -3.63 -7.40
C SER A 82 14.05 -3.67 -6.58
N ASP A 83 13.73 -2.61 -5.83
CA ASP A 83 12.49 -2.54 -5.08
C ASP A 83 11.31 -2.48 -6.05
N ARG A 84 11.37 -1.59 -7.05
CA ARG A 84 10.33 -1.44 -8.07
C ARG A 84 10.07 -2.77 -8.79
N GLU A 85 11.13 -3.47 -9.19
CA GLU A 85 11.01 -4.77 -9.84
C GLU A 85 10.34 -5.83 -8.95
N ALA A 86 10.65 -5.84 -7.65
CA ALA A 86 10.04 -6.77 -6.71
C ALA A 86 8.54 -6.50 -6.54
N PHE A 87 8.12 -5.23 -6.51
CA PHE A 87 6.71 -4.86 -6.41
C PHE A 87 5.91 -5.20 -7.68
N THR A 88 6.45 -4.95 -8.87
CA THR A 88 5.73 -5.20 -10.13
C THR A 88 5.55 -6.71 -10.40
N LYS A 89 6.51 -7.54 -9.99
CA LYS A 89 6.55 -8.96 -10.37
C LYS A 89 5.70 -9.86 -9.47
N TRP A 90 5.47 -9.49 -8.21
CA TRP A 90 4.91 -10.37 -7.19
C TRP A 90 3.65 -9.80 -6.53
N GLU A 91 2.81 -9.15 -7.35
CA GLU A 91 1.48 -8.65 -6.96
C GLU A 91 0.74 -9.66 -6.08
N ILE A 92 0.25 -9.19 -4.93
CA ILE A 92 -0.46 -10.00 -3.95
C ILE A 92 -1.87 -10.26 -4.49
N ARG A 93 -2.17 -11.51 -4.86
CA ARG A 93 -3.41 -11.88 -5.56
C ARG A 93 -4.63 -12.09 -4.68
N LEU A 94 -4.54 -11.92 -3.35
CA LEU A 94 -5.65 -12.18 -2.44
C LEU A 94 -5.81 -11.08 -1.38
N TYR A 95 -7.00 -10.51 -1.38
CA TYR A 95 -7.53 -9.62 -0.35
C TYR A 95 -8.17 -10.50 0.73
N GLY A 96 -7.69 -10.37 1.97
CA GLY A 96 -8.32 -10.93 3.17
C GLY A 96 -9.02 -9.83 3.96
#